data_AF-A7ILS5-F1
#
_entry.id   AF-A7ILS5-F1
#
_cell.length_a   1.000
_cell.length_b   1.000
_cell.length_c   1.000
_cell.angle_alpha   90.00
_cell.angle_beta   90.00
_cell.angle_gamma   90.00
#
_symmetry.space_group_name_H-M   'P 1'
#
loop_
_entity.id
_entity.type
_entity.pdbx_description
1 polymer ?
#
loop_
_entity_poly.entity_id
_entity_poly.type
_entity_poly.pdbx_seq_one_letter_code
_entity_poly.pdbx_strand_id
1 'polypeptide(L)'
;MFSFRSHGIHKGRSAPEKTMPSEPAPAERSPFDISEAEVDQALAACEGDPRSTIRALLVGQAFLEHEISKLKADASAGFRRRRKRIED
;
A
#
# COMPACT_ATOMS: atom_id res chain seq x y z
N MET A 1 8.51 47.57 40.08
CA MET A 1 9.56 48.07 39.16
C MET A 1 10.47 46.88 38.84
N PHE A 2 10.13 46.08 37.83
CA PHE A 2 10.89 44.87 37.49
C PHE A 2 11.65 45.10 36.18
N SER A 3 12.97 45.12 36.30
CA SER A 3 13.93 45.34 35.23
C SER A 3 14.13 44.06 34.43
N PHE A 4 13.87 44.10 33.12
CA PHE A 4 14.10 42.98 32.20
C PHE A 4 15.52 43.08 31.61
N ARG A 5 16.31 42.05 31.88
CA ARG A 5 17.73 41.95 31.48
C ARG A 5 17.80 41.33 30.08
N SER A 6 17.96 42.16 29.05
CA SER A 6 18.11 41.70 27.66
C SER A 6 19.47 41.03 27.45
N HIS A 7 19.48 39.74 27.10
CA HIS A 7 20.68 39.05 26.61
C HIS A 7 20.58 38.93 25.09
N GLY A 8 21.54 39.55 24.41
CA GLY A 8 21.72 39.42 22.96
C GLY A 8 22.15 37.99 22.58
N ILE A 9 21.53 37.44 21.54
CA ILE A 9 21.97 36.21 20.89
C ILE A 9 22.62 36.58 19.55
N HIS A 10 23.90 36.25 19.44
CA HIS A 10 24.69 36.40 18.23
C HIS A 10 24.37 35.28 17.22
N LYS A 11 23.95 35.71 16.02
CA LYS A 11 24.25 35.19 14.66
C LYS A 11 24.79 33.75 14.57
N GLY A 12 23.90 32.80 14.23
CA GLY A 12 24.24 31.48 13.70
C GLY A 12 24.27 31.49 12.17
N ARG A 13 25.41 31.09 11.58
CA ARG A 13 25.62 30.85 10.15
C ARG A 13 24.68 29.75 9.64
N SER A 14 23.83 30.03 8.66
CA SER A 14 23.13 28.99 7.89
C SER A 14 24.11 28.37 6.88
N ALA A 15 24.43 27.10 7.06
CA ALA A 15 25.15 26.30 6.07
C ALA A 15 24.28 26.12 4.80
N PRO A 16 24.87 25.99 3.60
CA PRO A 16 24.11 25.68 2.40
C PRO A 16 23.57 24.26 2.49
N GLU A 17 22.26 24.13 2.40
CA GLU A 17 21.52 22.87 2.30
C GLU A 17 22.03 22.13 1.07
N LYS A 18 22.81 21.06 1.28
CA LYS A 18 23.13 20.11 0.22
C LYS A 18 21.83 19.42 -0.15
N THR A 19 21.21 19.83 -1.25
CA THR A 19 20.15 19.06 -1.91
C THR A 19 20.71 17.67 -2.19
N MET A 20 20.24 16.67 -1.45
CA MET A 20 20.50 15.28 -1.81
C MET A 20 19.78 15.03 -3.14
N PRO A 21 20.45 14.52 -4.18
CA PRO A 21 19.75 14.07 -5.36
C PRO A 21 18.80 12.97 -4.92
N SER A 22 17.49 13.24 -4.96
CA SER A 22 16.48 12.21 -4.81
C SER A 22 16.71 11.24 -5.96
N GLU A 23 17.21 10.05 -5.64
CA GLU A 23 17.16 8.94 -6.56
C GLU A 23 15.70 8.79 -7.02
N PRO A 24 15.42 8.65 -8.33
CA PRO A 24 14.05 8.53 -8.79
C PRO A 24 13.44 7.32 -8.08
N ALA A 25 12.33 7.55 -7.37
CA ALA A 25 11.55 6.47 -6.80
C ALA A 25 11.31 5.42 -7.90
N PRO A 26 11.54 4.12 -7.63
CA PRO A 26 11.26 3.08 -8.61
C PRO A 26 9.85 3.32 -9.16
N ALA A 27 9.71 3.36 -10.49
CA ALA A 27 8.43 3.59 -11.12
C ALA A 27 7.41 2.61 -10.50
N GLU A 28 6.35 3.15 -9.87
CA GLU A 28 5.32 2.34 -9.25
C GLU A 28 4.68 1.48 -10.34
N ARG A 29 4.99 0.18 -10.30
CA ARG A 29 4.50 -0.76 -11.30
C ARG A 29 3.00 -0.90 -11.11
N SER A 30 2.24 -0.70 -12.18
CA SER A 30 0.80 -0.93 -12.15
C SER A 30 0.54 -2.36 -11.70
N PRO A 31 -0.43 -2.63 -10.80
CA PRO A 31 -0.81 -4.00 -10.43
C PRO A 31 -1.25 -4.87 -11.62
N PHE A 32 -1.52 -4.24 -12.77
CA PHE A 32 -1.93 -4.90 -14.01
C PHE A 32 -0.80 -5.00 -15.05
N ASP A 33 0.40 -4.53 -14.73
CA ASP A 33 1.58 -4.65 -15.60
C ASP A 33 2.25 -6.00 -15.36
N ILE A 34 1.78 -7.01 -16.10
CA ILE A 34 2.30 -8.38 -16.06
C ILE A 34 3.37 -8.52 -17.15
N SER A 35 4.56 -8.95 -16.77
CA SER A 35 5.65 -9.29 -17.68
C SER A 35 5.54 -10.70 -18.26
N GLU A 36 6.14 -10.91 -19.42
CA GLU A 36 6.24 -12.25 -20.05
C GLU A 36 6.87 -13.29 -19.10
N ALA A 37 7.84 -12.89 -18.28
CA ALA A 37 8.47 -13.78 -17.31
C ALA A 37 7.48 -14.28 -16.23
N GLU A 38 6.51 -13.46 -15.83
CA GLU A 38 5.46 -13.87 -14.88
C GLU A 38 4.43 -14.79 -15.56
N VAL A 39 4.15 -14.58 -16.84
CA VAL A 39 3.32 -15.49 -17.65
C VAL A 39 4.00 -16.85 -17.79
N ASP A 40 5.29 -16.88 -18.13
CA ASP A 40 6.09 -18.09 -18.23
C ASP A 40 6.14 -18.84 -16.89
N GLN A 41 6.26 -18.11 -15.78
CA GLN A 41 6.21 -18.69 -14.44
C GLN A 41 4.86 -19.34 -14.14
N ALA A 42 3.75 -18.68 -14.51
CA ALA A 42 2.41 -19.22 -14.33
C ALA A 42 2.17 -20.48 -15.17
N LEU A 43 2.65 -20.50 -16.42
CA LEU A 43 2.63 -21.67 -17.28
C LEU A 43 3.47 -22.81 -16.70
N ALA A 44 4.70 -22.53 -16.26
CA ALA A 44 5.59 -23.53 -15.66
C ALA A 44 4.98 -24.17 -14.40
N ALA A 45 4.23 -23.41 -13.60
CA ALA A 45 3.50 -23.93 -12.44
C ALA A 45 2.40 -24.93 -12.81
N CYS A 46 1.92 -24.91 -14.06
CA CYS A 46 0.91 -25.82 -14.60
C CYS A 46 1.49 -26.77 -15.66
N GLU A 47 2.76 -27.14 -15.53
CA GLU A 47 3.47 -28.07 -16.44
C GLU A 47 3.50 -27.60 -17.90
N GLY A 48 3.33 -26.29 -18.12
CA GLY A 48 3.26 -25.68 -19.44
C GLY A 48 1.91 -25.85 -20.15
N ASP A 49 0.86 -26.39 -19.52
CA ASP A 49 -0.47 -26.49 -20.13
C ASP A 49 -1.24 -25.16 -19.99
N PRO A 50 -1.53 -24.45 -21.11
CA PRO A 50 -2.27 -23.20 -21.06
C PRO A 50 -3.70 -23.38 -20.56
N ARG A 51 -4.35 -24.53 -20.81
CA ARG A 51 -5.74 -24.76 -20.37
C ARG A 51 -5.82 -24.94 -18.86
N SER A 52 -4.91 -25.70 -18.27
CA SER A 52 -4.79 -25.84 -16.81
C SER A 52 -4.41 -24.52 -16.16
N THR A 53 -3.51 -23.75 -16.76
CA THR A 53 -3.15 -22.40 -16.29
C THR A 53 -4.35 -21.46 -16.26
N ILE A 54 -5.12 -21.38 -17.35
CA ILE A 54 -6.33 -20.54 -17.41
C ILE A 54 -7.36 -20.99 -16.37
N ARG A 55 -7.56 -22.30 -16.18
CA ARG A 55 -8.46 -22.81 -15.13
C ARG A 55 -7.99 -22.39 -13.73
N ALA A 56 -6.70 -22.52 -13.43
CA ALA A 56 -6.14 -22.11 -12.16
C ALA A 56 -6.33 -20.61 -11.90
N LEU A 57 -6.09 -19.76 -12.91
CA LEU A 57 -6.30 -18.32 -12.83
C LEU A 57 -7.78 -17.96 -12.57
N LEU A 58 -8.72 -18.59 -13.27
CA LEU A 58 -10.15 -18.36 -13.07
C LEU A 58 -10.62 -18.78 -11.66
N VAL A 59 -10.13 -19.94 -11.17
CA VAL A 59 -10.41 -20.38 -9.79
C VAL A 59 -9.81 -19.41 -8.78
N GLY A 60 -8.57 -18.95 -9.00
CA GLY A 60 -7.90 -17.97 -8.17
C GLY A 60 -8.66 -16.64 -8.11
N GLN A 61 -9.14 -16.16 -9.25
CA GLN A 61 -9.97 -14.94 -9.32
C GLN A 61 -11.26 -15.11 -8.50
N ALA A 62 -12.02 -16.19 -8.72
CA ALA A 62 -13.26 -16.44 -7.99
C ALA A 62 -13.03 -16.54 -6.47
N PHE A 63 -11.91 -17.14 -6.05
CA PHE A 63 -11.50 -17.19 -4.64
C PHE A 63 -11.23 -15.79 -4.07
N LEU A 64 -10.46 -14.96 -4.76
CA LEU A 64 -10.16 -13.59 -4.32
C LEU A 64 -11.43 -12.73 -4.24
N GLU A 65 -12.33 -12.84 -5.21
CA GLU A 65 -13.64 -12.16 -5.18
C GLU A 65 -14.47 -12.58 -3.96
N HIS A 66 -14.47 -13.89 -3.64
CA HIS A 66 -15.14 -14.41 -2.45
C HIS A 66 -14.55 -13.85 -1.15
N GLU A 67 -13.23 -13.88 -1.00
CA GLU A 67 -12.56 -13.35 0.21
C GLU A 67 -12.77 -11.84 0.35
N ILE A 68 -12.73 -11.08 -0.74
CA ILE A 68 -13.06 -9.64 -0.72
C ILE A 68 -14.50 -9.43 -0.26
N SER A 69 -15.45 -10.22 -0.76
CA SER A 69 -16.86 -10.12 -0.36
C SER A 69 -17.05 -10.40 1.13
N LYS A 70 -16.41 -11.45 1.63
CA LYS A 70 -16.42 -11.83 3.05
C LYS A 70 -15.81 -10.74 3.93
N LEU A 71 -14.63 -10.22 3.58
CA LEU A 71 -13.97 -9.13 4.31
C LEU A 71 -14.84 -7.86 4.35
N LYS A 72 -15.50 -7.51 3.22
CA LYS A 72 -16.44 -6.38 3.17
C LYS A 72 -17.65 -6.58 4.10
N ALA A 73 -18.19 -7.81 4.16
CA ALA A 73 -19.29 -8.14 5.06
C ALA A 73 -18.87 -8.04 6.54
N ASP A 74 -17.70 -8.54 6.90
CA ASP A 74 -17.17 -8.51 8.27
C ASP A 74 -16.81 -7.08 8.72
N ALA A 75 -16.21 -6.28 7.83
CA ALA A 75 -15.94 -4.87 8.09
C ALA A 75 -17.25 -4.07 8.35
N SER A 76 -18.32 -4.39 7.61
CA SER A 76 -19.65 -3.82 7.83
C SER A 76 -20.27 -4.27 9.16
N ALA A 77 -20.07 -5.52 9.57
CA ALA A 77 -20.52 -6.01 10.87
C ALA A 77 -19.83 -5.27 12.04
N GLY A 78 -18.53 -4.99 11.92
CA GLY A 78 -17.79 -4.17 12.89
C GLY A 78 -18.31 -2.74 13.01
N PHE A 79 -18.65 -2.11 11.87
CA PHE A 79 -19.27 -0.78 11.84
C PHE A 79 -20.69 -0.76 12.45
N ARG A 80 -21.51 -1.78 12.16
CA ARG A 80 -22.86 -1.94 12.73
C ARG A 80 -22.85 -2.19 14.23
N ARG A 81 -21.88 -2.96 14.75
CA ARG A 81 -21.71 -3.19 16.20
C ARG A 81 -21.32 -1.91 16.94
N ARG A 82 -20.48 -1.04 16.36
CA ARG A 82 -20.13 0.26 16.97
C ARG A 82 -21.32 1.22 17.06
N ARG A 83 -22.16 1.32 16.03
CA ARG A 83 -23.32 2.23 16.07
C ARG A 83 -24.31 1.88 17.16
N LYS A 84 -24.61 0.59 17.36
CA LYS A 84 -25.49 0.16 18.47
C LYS A 84 -24.97 0.55 19.86
N ARG A 85 -23.65 0.49 20.10
CA ARG A 85 -23.05 0.80 21.41
C ARG A 85 -22.95 2.31 21.71
N ILE A 86 -23.23 3.18 20.75
CA ILE A 86 -23.20 4.64 20.94
C ILE A 86 -24.63 5.17 21.21
N GLU A 87 -25.66 4.37 20.89
CA GLU A 87 -27.07 4.73 21.06
C GLU A 87 -27.70 4.13 22.34
N ASP A 88 -26.93 3.37 23.14
CA ASP A 88 -27.27 2.91 24.50
C ASP A 88 -26.43 3.68 25.54
#